data_AF-A0A810QCG3-F1
#
_entry.id   AF-A0A810QCG3-F1
#
_cell.length_a   1.000
_cell.length_b   1.000
_cell.length_c   1.000
_cell.angle_alpha   90.00
_cell.angle_beta   90.00
_cell.angle_gamma   90.00
#
_symmetry.space_group_name_H-M   'P 1'
#
loop_
_entity.id
_entity.type
_entity.pdbx_description
1 polymer ?
#
loop_
_entity_poly.entity_id
_entity_poly.type
_entity_poly.pdbx_seq_one_letter_code
_entity_poly.pdbx_strand_id
1 'polypeptide(L)'
;MIVIKEKELQEFRPQIRYQDGQDITLQAIQSLLQGEAQQAGIPIAFRLDQVRGGLFGGAEDCLVLYHPEHQKDYFSVAVRIKRQGNYAFVSAESFGTSKLIKAEAVRKQFNAAAKEGIHYRGYNPLENAAAGAAIVGAGIAGVRHLIKGKSDKEKMEAEQQWYTIICDMLDTVIS
;
A
#
# COMPACT_ATOMS: atom_id res chain seq x y z
N MET A 1 17.83 6.88 -4.12
CA MET A 1 16.89 7.94 -3.74
C MET A 1 16.20 8.45 -4.99
N ILE A 2 14.90 8.18 -5.10
CA ILE A 2 13.99 8.65 -6.14
C ILE A 2 13.10 9.74 -5.54
N VAL A 3 12.73 10.73 -6.36
CA VAL A 3 11.74 11.75 -5.98
C VAL A 3 10.39 11.39 -6.59
N ILE A 4 9.44 11.01 -5.74
CA ILE A 4 8.06 10.67 -6.08
C ILE A 4 7.22 11.95 -6.05
N LYS A 5 6.34 12.17 -7.04
CA LYS A 5 5.45 13.34 -7.00
C LYS A 5 4.26 13.02 -6.11
N GLU A 6 3.91 13.92 -5.20
CA GLU A 6 2.78 13.70 -4.29
C GLU A 6 1.46 13.42 -5.03
N LYS A 7 1.25 14.01 -6.21
CA LYS A 7 0.07 13.75 -7.05
C LYS A 7 -0.03 12.33 -7.63
N GLU A 8 1.07 11.58 -7.61
CA GLU A 8 1.14 10.19 -8.07
C GLU A 8 0.80 9.21 -6.94
N LEU A 9 0.77 9.69 -5.70
CA LEU A 9 0.38 8.92 -4.53
C LEU A 9 -1.13 8.74 -4.50
N GLN A 10 -1.55 7.53 -4.13
CA GLN A 10 -2.94 7.19 -3.88
C GLN A 10 -3.03 6.54 -2.51
N GLU A 11 -4.00 6.93 -1.70
CA GLU A 11 -4.22 6.32 -0.39
C GLU A 11 -4.31 4.79 -0.53
N PHE A 12 -3.39 4.11 0.14
CA PHE A 12 -3.35 2.65 0.20
C PHE A 12 -3.94 2.16 1.52
N ARG A 13 -3.76 2.92 2.60
CA ARG A 13 -4.43 2.72 3.87
C ARG A 13 -4.68 4.06 4.56
N PRO A 14 -5.67 4.14 5.46
CA PRO A 14 -5.96 5.36 6.20
C PRO A 14 -4.75 5.85 6.99
N GLN A 15 -4.68 7.16 7.14
CA GLN A 15 -3.67 7.77 8.00
C GLN A 15 -3.96 7.45 9.48
N ILE A 16 -2.93 6.99 10.20
CA ILE A 16 -2.98 6.72 11.64
C ILE A 16 -2.31 7.86 12.41
N ARG A 17 -2.89 8.25 13.54
CA ARG A 17 -2.42 9.35 14.38
C ARG A 17 -1.92 8.85 15.73
N TYR A 18 -0.69 9.20 16.05
CA TYR A 18 -0.03 8.96 17.33
C TYR A 18 0.07 10.26 18.12
N GLN A 19 -0.29 10.25 19.42
CA GLN A 19 -0.23 11.44 20.28
C GLN A 19 1.18 11.73 20.82
N ASP A 20 1.99 10.68 21.04
CA ASP A 20 3.39 10.75 21.48
C ASP A 20 4.29 10.11 20.41
N GLY A 21 4.22 10.63 19.18
CA GLY A 21 4.76 9.96 18.00
C GLY A 21 6.22 10.27 17.67
N GLN A 22 6.99 10.82 18.62
CA GLN A 22 8.38 11.25 18.35
C GLN A 22 9.29 10.06 17.99
N ASP A 23 9.08 8.93 18.64
CA ASP A 23 9.83 7.69 18.39
C ASP A 23 9.35 6.92 17.15
N ILE A 24 8.21 7.32 16.58
CA ILE A 24 7.70 6.73 15.34
C ILE A 24 8.53 7.26 14.17
N THR A 25 9.56 6.51 13.77
CA THR A 25 10.48 6.86 12.68
C THR A 25 10.35 5.91 11.50
N LEU A 26 10.76 6.35 10.31
CA LEU A 26 10.79 5.48 9.12
C LEU A 26 11.70 4.26 9.34
N GLN A 27 12.79 4.41 10.09
CA GLN A 27 13.70 3.33 10.44
C GLN A 27 13.04 2.31 11.39
N ALA A 28 12.29 2.78 12.40
CA ALA A 28 11.56 1.90 13.31
C ALA A 28 10.50 1.10 12.55
N ILE A 29 9.71 1.77 11.70
CA ILE A 29 8.71 1.13 10.84
C ILE A 29 9.37 0.10 9.90
N GLN A 30 10.47 0.46 9.23
CA GLN A 30 11.20 -0.46 8.35
C GLN A 30 11.67 -1.70 9.12
N SER A 31 12.22 -1.53 10.32
CA SER A 31 12.76 -2.63 11.12
C SER A 31 11.66 -3.61 11.54
N LEU A 32 10.51 -3.08 11.97
CA LEU A 32 9.35 -3.90 12.33
C LEU A 32 8.79 -4.64 11.11
N LEU A 33 8.57 -3.96 9.99
CA LEU A 33 8.11 -4.59 8.76
C LEU A 33 9.08 -5.64 8.23
N GLN A 34 10.38 -5.39 8.32
CA GLN A 34 11.40 -6.36 7.92
C GLN A 34 11.37 -7.60 8.80
N GLY A 35 11.15 -7.45 10.12
CA GLY A 35 10.96 -8.57 11.04
C GLY A 35 9.75 -9.42 10.68
N GLU A 36 8.59 -8.79 10.49
CA GLU A 36 7.35 -9.47 10.08
C GLU A 36 7.51 -10.19 8.73
N ALA A 37 8.12 -9.52 7.74
CA ALA A 37 8.36 -10.08 6.41
C ALA A 37 9.26 -11.32 6.45
N GLN A 38 10.34 -11.26 7.24
CA GLN A 38 11.26 -12.38 7.40
C GLN A 38 10.61 -13.57 8.10
N GLN A 39 9.83 -13.31 9.16
CA GLN A 39 9.12 -14.36 9.89
C GLN A 39 8.06 -15.05 9.03
N ALA A 40 7.33 -14.29 8.22
CA ALA A 40 6.30 -14.81 7.32
C ALA A 40 6.85 -15.37 5.99
N GLY A 41 8.15 -15.21 5.72
CA GLY A 41 8.78 -15.66 4.47
C GLY A 41 8.32 -14.87 3.23
N ILE A 42 7.94 -13.60 3.40
CA ILE A 42 7.34 -12.78 2.35
C ILE A 42 8.41 -11.90 1.70
N PRO A 43 8.54 -11.91 0.36
CA PRO A 43 9.51 -11.07 -0.34
C PRO A 43 9.10 -9.60 -0.31
N ILE A 44 9.83 -8.79 0.47
CA ILE A 44 9.68 -7.35 0.55
C ILE A 44 11.07 -6.71 0.56
N ALA A 45 11.25 -5.69 -0.26
CA ALA A 45 12.44 -4.85 -0.25
C ALA A 45 12.07 -3.41 0.08
N PHE A 46 13.02 -2.70 0.67
CA PHE A 46 12.84 -1.35 1.18
C PHE A 46 13.79 -0.38 0.51
N ARG A 47 13.37 0.88 0.38
CA ARG A 47 14.22 1.99 -0.06
C ARG A 47 13.76 3.28 0.61
N LEU A 48 14.72 4.11 1.03
CA LEU A 48 14.45 5.47 1.47
C LEU A 48 14.44 6.40 0.24
N ASP A 49 13.32 7.08 0.04
CA ASP A 49 13.07 8.00 -1.06
C ASP A 49 12.48 9.31 -0.54
N GLN A 50 12.11 10.21 -1.46
CA GLN A 50 11.46 11.47 -1.11
C GLN A 50 10.17 11.65 -1.88
N VAL A 51 9.18 12.25 -1.22
CA VAL A 51 7.94 12.74 -1.83
C VAL A 51 8.03 14.25 -1.93
N ARG A 52 7.74 14.80 -3.11
CA ARG A 52 7.70 16.24 -3.33
C ARG A 52 6.29 16.69 -3.69
N GLY A 53 5.78 17.64 -2.91
CA GLY A 53 4.53 18.34 -3.20
C GLY A 53 4.77 19.49 -4.18
N GLY A 54 3.93 19.63 -5.22
CA GLY A 54 3.84 20.80 -6.09
C GLY A 54 5.14 21.45 -6.58
N LEU A 55 5.03 22.68 -7.10
CA LEU A 55 6.19 23.48 -7.51
C LEU A 55 6.91 24.12 -6.31
N PHE A 56 6.16 24.39 -5.24
CA PHE A 56 6.61 25.10 -4.02
C PHE A 56 6.69 24.23 -2.76
N GLY A 57 6.32 22.95 -2.83
CA GLY A 57 6.40 22.06 -1.68
C GLY A 57 7.83 21.52 -1.48
N GLY A 58 8.16 21.29 -0.21
CA GLY A 58 9.41 20.64 0.19
C GLY A 58 9.44 19.17 -0.22
N ALA A 59 10.64 18.59 -0.19
CA ALA A 59 10.82 17.15 -0.25
C ALA A 59 10.72 16.58 1.17
N GLU A 60 9.88 15.58 1.35
CA GLU A 60 9.69 14.83 2.60
C GLU A 60 10.21 13.40 2.40
N ASP A 61 10.98 12.88 3.35
CA ASP A 61 11.46 11.50 3.27
C ASP A 61 10.29 10.50 3.40
N CYS A 62 10.38 9.40 2.67
CA CYS A 62 9.44 8.30 2.72
C CYS A 62 10.15 6.94 2.68
N LEU A 63 9.54 5.95 3.32
CA LEU A 63 9.95 4.56 3.22
C LEU A 63 9.14 3.89 2.12
N VAL A 64 9.81 3.44 1.06
CA VAL A 64 9.18 2.70 -0.03
C VAL A 64 9.34 1.21 0.20
N LEU A 65 8.22 0.49 0.18
CA LEU A 65 8.13 -0.96 0.14
C LEU A 65 7.80 -1.40 -1.29
N TYR A 66 8.49 -2.43 -1.77
CA TYR A 66 8.25 -2.99 -3.11
C TYR A 66 8.58 -4.48 -3.17
N HIS A 67 7.98 -5.17 -4.13
CA HIS A 67 8.30 -6.56 -4.41
C HIS A 67 9.64 -6.65 -5.15
N PRO A 68 10.67 -7.36 -4.63
CA PRO A 68 12.02 -7.36 -5.20
C PRO A 68 12.06 -7.90 -6.64
N GLU A 69 11.24 -8.91 -6.95
CA GLU A 69 11.16 -9.55 -8.28
C GLU A 69 10.13 -8.91 -9.23
N HIS A 70 9.22 -8.06 -8.73
CA HIS A 70 8.10 -7.49 -9.50
C HIS A 70 8.10 -5.97 -9.52
N GLN A 71 9.29 -5.35 -9.48
CA GLN A 71 9.48 -3.89 -9.43
C GLN A 71 8.80 -3.09 -10.55
N LYS A 72 8.55 -3.72 -11.71
CA LYS A 72 7.91 -3.10 -12.88
C LYS A 72 6.48 -3.58 -13.12
N ASP A 73 6.05 -4.58 -12.36
CA ASP A 73 4.79 -5.29 -12.59
C ASP A 73 3.79 -5.01 -11.48
N TYR A 74 4.27 -4.70 -10.27
CA TYR A 74 3.49 -4.35 -9.08
C TYR A 74 3.68 -2.87 -8.75
N PHE A 75 2.66 -2.23 -8.16
CA PHE A 75 2.82 -0.90 -7.58
C PHE A 75 3.58 -0.98 -6.26
N SER A 76 4.26 0.12 -5.90
CA SER A 76 5.00 0.23 -4.65
C SER A 76 4.16 0.97 -3.60
N VAL A 77 4.50 0.81 -2.33
CA VAL A 77 3.84 1.51 -1.21
C VAL A 77 4.85 2.44 -0.54
N ALA A 78 4.53 3.72 -0.44
CA ALA A 78 5.29 4.73 0.28
C ALA A 78 4.64 4.99 1.65
N VAL A 79 5.41 4.78 2.73
CA VAL A 79 5.06 5.19 4.08
C VAL A 79 5.65 6.57 4.36
N ARG A 80 4.81 7.51 4.80
CA ARG A 80 5.21 8.88 5.17
C ARG A 80 4.85 9.15 6.62
N ILE A 81 5.63 10.03 7.24
CA ILE A 81 5.39 10.49 8.62
C ILE A 81 5.34 12.03 8.59
N LYS A 82 4.17 12.60 8.89
CA LYS A 82 4.02 14.04 9.13
C LYS A 82 3.94 14.31 10.62
N ARG A 83 4.56 15.41 11.08
CA ARG A 83 4.58 15.75 12.51
C ARG A 83 3.90 17.09 12.77
N GLN A 84 3.14 17.16 13.87
CA GLN A 84 2.52 18.40 14.33
C GLN A 84 2.51 18.41 15.87
N GLY A 85 3.37 19.24 16.47
CA GLY A 85 3.61 19.17 17.91
C GLY A 85 4.12 17.77 18.31
N ASN A 86 3.53 17.18 19.34
CA ASN A 86 3.87 15.79 19.75
C ASN A 86 3.20 14.72 18.88
N TYR A 87 2.29 15.11 17.99
CA TYR A 87 1.60 14.16 17.14
C TYR A 87 2.47 13.70 15.96
N ALA A 88 2.37 12.41 15.64
CA ALA A 88 2.81 11.87 14.36
C ALA A 88 1.63 11.31 13.58
N PHE A 89 1.61 11.59 12.29
CA PHE A 89 0.61 11.12 11.34
C PHE A 89 1.31 10.23 10.33
N VAL A 90 1.02 8.94 10.39
CA VAL A 90 1.62 7.94 9.51
C VAL A 90 0.62 7.60 8.40
N SER A 91 1.00 7.85 7.14
CA SER A 91 0.22 7.43 5.97
C SER A 91 0.96 6.35 5.22
N ALA A 92 0.22 5.43 4.57
CA ALA A 92 0.80 4.59 3.53
C ALA A 92 0.00 4.73 2.23
N GLU A 93 0.72 4.94 1.15
CA GLU A 93 0.17 5.36 -0.13
C GLU A 93 0.81 4.56 -1.27
N SER A 94 -0.01 4.08 -2.19
CA SER A 94 0.44 3.34 -3.37
C SER A 94 0.84 4.29 -4.49
N PHE A 95 1.83 3.90 -5.28
CA PHE A 95 2.28 4.65 -6.46
C PHE A 95 2.95 3.75 -7.49
N GLY A 96 3.07 4.28 -8.71
CA GLY A 96 3.50 3.50 -9.87
C GLY A 96 2.32 2.80 -10.54
N THR A 97 2.63 1.83 -11.39
CA THR A 97 1.64 1.11 -12.20
C THR A 97 1.84 -0.38 -12.04
N SER A 98 0.75 -1.09 -11.80
CA SER A 98 0.72 -2.54 -12.01
C SER A 98 0.18 -2.88 -13.40
N LYS A 99 0.64 -4.00 -13.95
CA LYS A 99 0.19 -4.50 -15.26
C LYS A 99 -1.20 -5.12 -15.20
N LEU A 100 -1.60 -5.68 -14.06
CA LEU A 100 -2.84 -6.43 -13.90
C LEU A 100 -3.85 -5.70 -13.01
N ILE A 101 -3.39 -4.89 -12.05
CA ILE A 101 -4.23 -4.20 -11.08
C ILE A 101 -4.03 -2.69 -11.19
N LYS A 102 -5.11 -1.94 -11.37
CA LYS A 102 -5.04 -0.48 -11.30
C LYS A 102 -5.09 -0.05 -9.84
N ALA A 103 -4.15 0.81 -9.41
CA ALA A 103 -4.14 1.40 -8.06
C ALA A 103 -5.49 2.06 -7.69
N GLU A 104 -6.20 2.61 -8.67
CA GLU A 104 -7.55 3.17 -8.49
C GLU A 104 -8.58 2.13 -8.00
N ALA A 105 -8.47 0.87 -8.46
CA ALA A 105 -9.36 -0.20 -8.05
C ALA A 105 -9.15 -0.54 -6.57
N VAL A 106 -7.89 -0.59 -6.13
CA VAL A 106 -7.50 -0.79 -4.73
C VAL A 106 -8.06 0.36 -3.87
N ARG A 107 -7.84 1.61 -4.28
CA ARG A 107 -8.37 2.79 -3.59
C ARG A 107 -9.90 2.80 -3.48
N LYS A 108 -10.64 2.40 -4.52
CA LYS A 108 -12.11 2.32 -4.46
C LYS A 108 -12.59 1.32 -3.40
N GLN A 109 -11.85 0.24 -3.20
CA GLN A 109 -12.18 -0.78 -2.20
C GLN A 109 -11.90 -0.29 -0.78
N PHE A 110 -10.77 0.39 -0.55
CA PHE A 110 -10.50 1.05 0.74
C PHE A 110 -11.54 2.12 1.07
N ASN A 111 -11.93 2.94 0.09
CA ASN A 111 -12.97 3.95 0.28
C ASN A 111 -14.37 3.35 0.51
N ALA A 112 -14.68 2.18 -0.08
CA ALA A 112 -15.94 1.48 0.19
C ALA A 112 -15.96 0.96 1.64
N ALA A 113 -14.88 0.32 2.09
CA ALA A 113 -14.74 -0.16 3.46
C ALA A 113 -14.86 0.95 4.51
N ALA A 114 -14.23 2.09 4.24
CA ALA A 114 -14.30 3.30 5.05
C ALA A 114 -15.75 3.76 5.27
N LYS A 115 -16.56 3.71 4.21
CA LYS A 115 -17.95 4.15 4.21
C LYS A 115 -18.89 3.19 4.95
N GLU A 116 -18.56 1.91 4.95
CA GLU A 116 -19.30 0.87 5.67
C GLU A 116 -18.96 0.83 7.17
N GLY A 117 -18.12 1.77 7.67
CA GLY A 117 -17.77 1.85 9.08
C GLY A 117 -16.93 0.67 9.59
N ILE A 118 -16.34 -0.10 8.68
CA ILE A 118 -15.54 -1.27 9.04
C ILE A 118 -14.21 -0.77 9.64
N HIS A 119 -13.99 -1.10 10.92
CA HIS A 119 -12.71 -0.87 11.56
C HIS A 119 -11.62 -1.65 10.82
N TYR A 120 -10.62 -0.95 10.30
CA TYR A 120 -9.58 -1.50 9.41
C TYR A 120 -8.75 -2.63 10.00
N ARG A 121 -8.78 -2.81 11.34
CA ARG A 121 -8.03 -3.87 12.02
C ARG A 121 -8.55 -5.25 11.58
N GLY A 122 -7.80 -5.93 10.70
CA GLY A 122 -8.18 -7.21 10.12
C GLY A 122 -9.15 -7.09 8.94
N TYR A 123 -9.35 -5.89 8.38
CA TYR A 123 -10.11 -5.72 7.15
C TYR A 123 -9.19 -5.70 5.95
N ASN A 124 -9.27 -6.77 5.17
CA ASN A 124 -8.57 -6.90 3.91
C ASN A 124 -9.53 -6.69 2.73
N PRO A 125 -9.50 -5.53 2.05
CA PRO A 125 -10.39 -5.23 0.93
C PRO A 125 -10.16 -6.14 -0.29
N LEU A 126 -9.01 -6.80 -0.38
CA LEU A 126 -8.66 -7.73 -1.47
C LEU A 126 -9.16 -9.15 -1.17
N GLU A 127 -9.18 -9.59 0.09
CA GLU A 127 -9.85 -10.85 0.49
C GLU A 127 -11.38 -10.75 0.46
N ASN A 128 -11.97 -9.61 0.86
CA ASN A 128 -13.41 -9.40 0.69
C ASN A 128 -13.83 -9.28 -0.79
N ALA A 129 -12.88 -8.99 -1.68
CA ALA A 129 -13.07 -9.07 -3.12
C ALA A 129 -13.00 -10.52 -3.66
N ALA A 130 -12.32 -11.43 -2.94
CA ALA A 130 -12.33 -12.86 -3.22
C ALA A 130 -13.57 -13.58 -2.65
N ALA A 131 -14.10 -13.13 -1.51
CA ALA A 131 -15.32 -13.67 -0.88
C ALA A 131 -16.64 -13.10 -1.46
N GLY A 132 -16.60 -11.91 -2.06
CA GLY A 132 -17.78 -11.23 -2.64
C GLY A 132 -17.69 -11.10 -4.15
N ALA A 133 -18.49 -11.90 -4.86
CA ALA A 133 -18.58 -12.02 -6.31
C ALA A 133 -19.01 -10.77 -7.13
N ALA A 134 -18.63 -9.52 -6.75
CA ALA A 134 -19.10 -8.33 -7.47
C ALA A 134 -18.16 -7.12 -7.56
N ILE A 135 -17.17 -6.92 -6.68
CA ILE A 135 -16.38 -5.65 -6.69
C ILE A 135 -15.08 -5.76 -7.50
N VAL A 136 -14.56 -6.98 -7.65
CA VAL A 136 -13.60 -7.33 -8.70
C VAL A 136 -14.19 -7.02 -10.09
N GLY A 137 -15.51 -7.08 -10.27
CA GLY A 137 -16.18 -6.77 -11.53
C GLY A 137 -15.95 -5.36 -12.07
N ALA A 138 -15.79 -4.34 -11.22
CA ALA A 138 -15.65 -2.95 -11.68
C ALA A 138 -14.20 -2.53 -11.97
N GLY A 139 -13.22 -3.06 -11.23
CA GLY A 139 -11.79 -2.84 -11.48
C GLY A 139 -11.23 -3.76 -12.57
N ILE A 140 -11.73 -5.00 -12.64
CA ILE A 140 -11.29 -6.02 -13.61
C ILE A 140 -12.10 -5.96 -14.92
N ALA A 141 -13.25 -5.29 -15.00
CA ALA A 141 -13.93 -5.10 -16.29
C ALA A 141 -13.01 -4.50 -17.38
N GLY A 142 -12.06 -3.62 -16.99
CA GLY A 142 -11.03 -3.06 -17.89
C GLY A 142 -9.75 -3.90 -18.04
N VAL A 143 -9.66 -5.06 -17.38
CA VAL A 143 -8.52 -6.00 -17.44
C VAL A 143 -8.96 -7.37 -17.97
N ARG A 144 -10.26 -7.64 -18.04
CA ARG A 144 -10.84 -8.91 -18.51
C ARG A 144 -10.42 -9.26 -19.95
N HIS A 145 -10.10 -8.26 -20.77
CA HIS A 145 -9.55 -8.44 -22.12
C HIS A 145 -8.02 -8.68 -22.15
N LEU A 146 -7.32 -8.47 -21.04
CA LEU A 146 -5.87 -8.75 -20.88
C LEU A 146 -5.61 -10.14 -20.28
N ILE A 147 -6.59 -10.74 -19.58
CA ILE A 147 -6.46 -12.08 -19.00
C ILE A 147 -6.57 -13.11 -20.14
N LYS A 148 -5.42 -13.57 -20.65
CA LYS A 148 -5.31 -14.57 -21.71
C LYS A 148 -4.92 -15.94 -21.14
N GLY A 149 -5.73 -16.46 -20.23
CA GLY A 149 -5.62 -17.85 -19.74
C GLY A 149 -5.32 -18.00 -18.25
N LYS A 150 -5.12 -19.26 -17.81
CA LYS A 150 -4.94 -19.63 -16.40
C LYS A 150 -3.74 -18.92 -15.74
N SER A 151 -2.64 -18.77 -16.48
CA SER A 151 -1.42 -18.11 -15.96
C SER A 151 -1.62 -16.65 -15.57
N ASP A 152 -2.49 -15.90 -16.27
CA ASP A 152 -2.69 -14.48 -15.95
C ASP A 152 -3.58 -14.32 -14.71
N LYS A 153 -4.48 -15.28 -14.48
CA LYS A 153 -5.29 -15.35 -13.27
C LYS A 153 -4.42 -15.65 -12.05
N GLU A 154 -3.51 -16.61 -12.14
CA GLU A 154 -2.59 -16.97 -11.06
C GLU A 154 -1.67 -15.80 -10.69
N LYS A 155 -1.14 -15.07 -11.69
CA LYS A 155 -0.30 -13.87 -11.45
C LYS A 155 -1.09 -12.75 -10.77
N MET A 156 -2.34 -12.57 -11.14
CA MET A 156 -3.23 -11.58 -10.55
C MET A 156 -3.60 -11.95 -9.11
N GLU A 157 -3.86 -13.23 -8.84
CA GLU A 157 -4.12 -13.74 -7.49
C GLU A 157 -2.88 -13.57 -6.60
N ALA A 158 -1.69 -13.91 -7.09
CA ALA A 158 -0.43 -13.71 -6.37
C ALA A 158 -0.18 -12.21 -6.06
N GLU A 159 -0.48 -11.33 -7.03
CA GLU A 159 -0.35 -9.89 -6.83
C GLU A 159 -1.33 -9.37 -5.76
N GLN A 160 -2.59 -9.81 -5.79
CA GLN A 160 -3.58 -9.46 -4.77
C GLN A 160 -3.16 -9.94 -3.38
N GLN A 161 -2.70 -11.20 -3.28
CA GLN A 161 -2.22 -11.77 -2.03
C GLN A 161 -1.03 -10.99 -1.47
N TRP A 162 -0.10 -10.56 -2.33
CA TRP A 162 1.01 -9.75 -1.88
C TRP A 162 0.53 -8.44 -1.25
N TYR A 163 -0.33 -7.67 -1.91
CA TYR A 163 -0.86 -6.42 -1.34
C TYR A 163 -1.69 -6.64 -0.07
N THR A 164 -2.46 -7.72 -0.01
CA THR A 164 -3.15 -8.17 1.21
C THR A 164 -2.19 -8.29 2.37
N ILE A 165 -1.11 -9.05 2.18
CA ILE A 165 -0.11 -9.31 3.22
C ILE A 165 0.58 -8.01 3.63
N ILE A 166 0.88 -7.11 2.68
CA ILE A 166 1.43 -5.79 2.98
C ILE A 166 0.47 -4.98 3.87
N CYS A 167 -0.85 -5.04 3.62
CA CYS A 167 -1.82 -4.36 4.47
C CYS A 167 -1.81 -4.92 5.90
N ASP A 168 -1.85 -6.25 6.05
CA ASP A 168 -1.85 -6.91 7.35
C ASP A 168 -0.59 -6.59 8.15
N MET A 169 0.58 -6.59 7.50
CA MET A 169 1.85 -6.19 8.12
C MET A 169 1.82 -4.73 8.53
N LEU A 170 1.34 -3.83 7.66
CA LEU A 170 1.24 -2.42 7.99
C LEU A 170 0.27 -2.17 9.16
N ASP A 171 -0.83 -2.91 9.27
CA ASP A 171 -1.79 -2.81 10.38
C ASP A 171 -1.23 -3.36 11.69
N THR A 172 -0.34 -4.33 11.61
CA THR A 172 0.39 -4.84 12.77
C THR A 172 1.43 -3.84 13.27
N VAL A 173 2.15 -3.18 12.35
CA VAL A 173 3.26 -2.27 12.67
C VAL A 173 2.80 -0.84 12.97
N ILE A 174 1.73 -0.39 12.31
CA ILE A 174 1.21 0.98 12.37
C ILE A 174 -0.24 0.90 12.84
N SER A 175 -0.40 0.68 14.16
CA SER A 175 -1.66 0.66 14.90
C SER A 175 -1.77 1.80 15.89
#